data_AF-A0A382XGG4-F1
#
_entry.id   AF-A0A382XGG4-F1
#
_cell.length_a   1.000
_cell.length_b   1.000
_cell.length_c   1.000
_cell.angle_alpha   90.00
_cell.angle_beta   90.00
_cell.angle_gamma   90.00
#
_symmetry.space_group_name_H-M   'P 1'
#
loop_
_entity.id
_entity.type
_entity.pdbx_description
1 polymer ?
#
loop_
_entity_poly.entity_id
_entity_poly.type
_entity_poly.pdbx_seq_one_letter_code
_entity_poly.pdbx_strand_id
1 'polypeptide(L)' 'FVVQPAGRKRVLKEKRKNVHAYIRGERVAVASFDGKSERITYNPYKHKSFVSVETGKPVYKKDIVSIDGRHILGQ' A
#
# COMPACT_ATOMS: atom_id res chain seq x y z
N PHE A 1 0.23 -6.08 -3.35
CA PHE A 1 1.04 -4.95 -2.83
C PHE A 1 2.51 -5.34 -2.79
N VAL A 2 3.42 -4.46 -3.23
CA VAL A 2 4.84 -4.76 -3.33
C VAL A 2 5.66 -3.68 -2.63
N VAL A 3 6.60 -4.10 -1.77
CA VAL A 3 7.58 -3.24 -1.10
C VAL A 3 8.96 -3.82 -1.36
N GLN A 4 9.91 -3.01 -1.82
CA GLN A 4 11.29 -3.44 -2.01
C GLN A 4 12.04 -3.52 -0.66
N PRO A 5 12.42 -4.71 -0.17
CA PRO A 5 13.04 -4.84 1.15
C PRO A 5 14.40 -4.13 1.25
N ALA A 6 15.20 -4.17 0.17
CA ALA A 6 16.47 -3.47 0.08
C ALA A 6 16.28 -1.95 0.16
N GLY A 7 15.28 -1.42 -0.56
CA GLY A 7 14.91 0.00 -0.48
C GLY A 7 14.53 0.41 0.94
N ARG A 8 13.68 -0.39 1.61
CA ARG A 8 13.32 -0.14 3.02
C ARG A 8 14.53 -0.16 3.96
N LYS A 9 15.44 -1.13 3.81
CA LYS A 9 16.68 -1.18 4.61
C LYS A 9 17.50 0.11 4.44
N ARG A 10 17.61 0.62 3.22
CA ARG A 10 18.28 1.90 2.93
C ARG A 10 17.58 3.08 3.62
N VAL A 11 16.24 3.14 3.57
CA VAL A 11 15.46 4.17 4.29
C VAL A 11 15.75 4.17 5.79
N LEU A 12 15.83 2.99 6.42
CA LEU A 12 16.10 2.88 7.85
C LEU A 12 17.52 3.31 8.24
N LYS A 13 18.50 3.02 7.38
CA LYS A 13 19.91 3.39 7.55
C LYS A 13 20.12 4.89 7.33
N GLU A 14 19.64 5.42 6.22
CA GLU A 14 19.92 6.80 5.78
C GLU A 14 18.92 7.83 6.32
N LYS A 15 17.80 7.38 6.92
CA LYS A 15 16.69 8.23 7.38
C LYS A 15 16.10 9.13 6.28
N ARG A 16 16.17 8.66 5.03
CA ARG A 16 15.62 9.32 3.84
C ARG A 16 14.59 8.41 3.18
N LYS A 17 13.41 8.92 2.85
CA LYS A 17 12.30 8.13 2.26
C LYS A 17 12.53 7.83 0.76
N ASN A 18 13.51 6.96 0.47
CA ASN A 18 13.89 6.55 -0.88
C ASN A 18 13.64 5.05 -1.12
N VAL A 19 12.36 4.66 -1.18
CA VAL A 19 11.90 3.29 -1.42
C VAL A 19 10.77 3.28 -2.45
N HIS A 20 10.79 2.32 -3.36
CA HIS A 20 9.64 2.06 -4.23
C HIS A 20 8.69 1.06 -3.55
N ALA A 21 7.44 1.48 -3.40
CA ALA A 21 6.33 0.67 -2.94
C ALA A 21 5.15 0.91 -3.88
N TYR A 22 4.59 -0.16 -4.44
CA TYR A 22 3.59 -0.06 -5.50
C TYR A 22 2.58 -1.21 -5.43
N ILE A 23 1.49 -1.06 -6.16
CA ILE A 23 0.44 -2.07 -6.32
C ILE A 23 0.60 -2.69 -7.71
N ARG A 24 0.53 -4.01 -7.78
CA ARG A 24 0.60 -4.76 -9.04
C ARG A 24 -0.77 -5.39 -9.28
N GLY A 25 -1.31 -5.19 -10.47
CA GLY A 25 -2.61 -5.70 -10.89
C GLY A 25 -2.89 -5.25 -12.32
N GLU A 26 -4.09 -5.53 -12.79
CA GLU A 26 -4.60 -5.05 -14.06
C GLU A 26 -5.32 -3.71 -13.87
N ARG A 27 -5.04 -2.74 -14.73
CA ARG A 27 -5.72 -1.45 -14.69
C ARG A 27 -7.05 -1.58 -15.42
N VAL A 28 -8.13 -1.29 -14.72
CA VAL A 28 -9.49 -1.25 -15.27
C VAL A 28 -10.02 0.18 -15.30
N ALA A 29 -10.89 0.50 -16.26
CA ALA A 29 -11.47 1.83 -16.39
C ALA A 29 -12.59 2.09 -15.36
N VAL A 30 -13.38 1.06 -15.06
CA VAL A 30 -14.47 1.08 -14.08
C VAL A 30 -14.38 -0.17 -13.22
N ALA A 31 -14.55 0.00 -11.91
CA ALA A 31 -14.67 -1.08 -10.95
C ALA A 31 -15.81 -0.74 -9.98
N SER A 32 -16.67 -1.71 -9.68
CA SER A 32 -17.77 -1.52 -8.73
C SER A 32 -17.30 -1.82 -7.32
N PHE A 33 -17.35 -0.81 -6.45
CA PHE A 33 -17.15 -1.01 -5.01
C PHE A 33 -18.48 -1.34 -4.33
N ASP A 34 -18.51 -2.37 -3.49
CA ASP A 34 -19.71 -2.78 -2.74
C ASP A 34 -19.97 -1.93 -1.47
N GLY A 35 -19.21 -0.83 -1.32
CA GLY A 35 -19.23 0.04 -0.15
C GLY A 35 -18.34 -0.43 1.02
N LYS A 36 -17.75 -1.63 0.97
CA LYS A 36 -16.86 -2.16 2.02
C LYS A 36 -15.38 -2.01 1.62
N SER A 37 -14.92 -0.77 1.48
CA SER A 37 -13.50 -0.48 1.28
C SER A 37 -12.78 -0.20 2.60
N GLU A 38 -11.54 -0.66 2.74
CA GLU A 38 -10.65 -0.23 3.82
C GLU A 38 -9.54 0.71 3.30
N ARG A 39 -9.01 1.57 4.17
CA ARG A 39 -7.92 2.46 3.81
C ARG A 39 -6.61 1.73 4.00
N ILE A 40 -5.72 1.86 3.03
CA ILE A 40 -4.43 1.18 3.04
C ILE A 40 -3.32 2.22 3.05
N THR A 41 -2.30 1.98 3.86
CA THR A 41 -1.14 2.89 3.97
C THR A 41 0.17 2.12 4.01
N TYR A 42 1.25 2.84 3.73
CA TYR A 42 2.61 2.35 3.90
C TYR A 42 3.53 3.44 4.44
N ASN A 43 4.24 3.11 5.52
CA ASN A 43 5.30 3.95 6.07
C ASN A 43 6.55 3.09 6.27
N PRO A 44 7.63 3.32 5.51
CA PRO A 44 8.84 2.48 5.58
C PRO A 44 9.53 2.50 6.94
N TYR A 45 9.35 3.56 7.73
CA TYR A 45 9.90 3.65 9.07
C TYR A 45 9.18 2.75 10.07
N LYS A 46 7.88 2.49 9.84
CA LYS A 46 7.03 1.75 10.79
C LYS A 46 6.71 0.33 10.32
N HIS A 47 6.55 0.12 9.03
CA HIS A 47 5.94 -1.10 8.49
C HIS A 47 6.86 -1.81 7.49
N LYS A 48 6.79 -3.14 7.48
CA LYS A 48 7.49 -4.00 6.49
C LYS A 48 6.66 -4.21 5.22
N SER A 49 5.35 -4.00 5.30
CA SER A 49 4.35 -4.15 4.23
C SER A 49 3.40 -2.96 4.24
N PHE A 50 2.50 -2.88 3.26
CA PHE A 50 1.28 -2.09 3.39
C PHE A 50 0.44 -2.64 4.55
N VAL A 51 -0.33 -1.76 5.18
CA VAL A 51 -1.20 -2.09 6.32
C VAL A 51 -2.55 -1.40 6.17
N SER A 52 -3.57 -2.01 6.78
CA SER A 52 -4.88 -1.41 7.01
C SER A 52 -4.75 -0.24 7.98
N VAL A 53 -5.35 0.91 7.69
CA VAL A 53 -5.38 2.05 8.62
C VAL A 53 -6.26 1.72 9.83
N GLU A 54 -7.34 0.97 9.60
CA GLU A 54 -8.35 0.64 10.59
C GLU A 54 -7.83 -0.40 11.60
N THR A 55 -7.15 -1.44 11.11
CA THR A 55 -6.73 -2.58 11.95
C THR A 55 -5.23 -2.62 12.24
N GLY A 56 -4.41 -1.86 11.51
CA GLY A 56 -2.95 -1.94 11.57
C GLY A 56 -2.37 -3.26 11.03
N LYS A 57 -3.21 -4.19 10.55
CA LYS A 57 -2.78 -5.50 10.07
C LYS A 57 -2.15 -5.39 8.67
N PRO A 58 -1.17 -6.26 8.34
CA PRO A 58 -0.60 -6.34 7.00
C PRO A 58 -1.64 -6.59 5.90
N VAL A 59 -1.50 -5.90 4.78
CA VAL A 59 -2.30 -6.14 3.57
C VAL A 59 -1.39 -6.57 2.43
N TYR A 60 -1.60 -7.79 1.93
CA TYR A 60 -0.78 -8.39 0.87
C TYR A 60 -1.49 -8.38 -0.50
N LYS A 61 -2.81 -8.55 -0.50
CA LYS A 61 -3.68 -8.59 -1.68
C LYS A 61 -5.01 -7.91 -1.39
N LYS A 62 -5.59 -7.32 -2.43
CA LYS A 62 -6.97 -6.85 -2.55
C LYS A 62 -7.45 -7.15 -3.95
N ASP A 63 -8.76 -7.33 -4.11
CA ASP A 63 -9.34 -7.68 -5.41
C ASP A 63 -9.55 -6.42 -6.23
N ILE A 64 -9.98 -5.33 -5.58
CA ILE A 64 -10.09 -4.01 -6.20
C ILE A 64 -9.27 -3.02 -5.39
N VAL A 65 -8.47 -2.22 -6.09
CA VAL A 65 -7.72 -1.12 -5.46
C VAL A 65 -7.93 0.16 -6.25
N SER A 66 -8.39 1.19 -5.55
CA SER A 66 -8.47 2.56 -6.07
C SER A 66 -7.34 3.39 -5.46
N ILE A 67 -6.69 4.19 -6.31
CA ILE A 67 -5.67 5.15 -5.90
C ILE A 67 -6.14 6.54 -6.35
N ASP A 68 -6.44 7.40 -5.38
CA ASP A 68 -6.80 8.79 -5.62
C ASP A 68 -5.83 9.72 -4.90
N GLY A 69 -4.92 10.33 -5.66
CA GLY A 69 -3.83 11.14 -5.13
C GLY A 69 -2.95 10.36 -4.15
N ARG A 70 -3.14 10.63 -2.84
CA ARG A 70 -2.40 9.98 -1.73
C ARG A 70 -3.22 8.91 -1.01
N HIS A 71 -4.49 8.74 -1.37
CA HIS A 71 -5.40 7.80 -0.76
C HIS A 71 -5.39 6.48 -1.52
N ILE A 72 -5.33 5.38 -0.78
CA ILE A 72 -5.44 4.03 -1.32
C ILE A 72 -6.61 3.37 -0.61
N LEU A 73 -7.58 2.92 -1.40
CA LEU A 73 -8.75 2.16 -0.94
C LEU A 73 -8.66 0.75 -1.52
N GLY A 74 -8.87 -0.26 -0.68
CA GLY A 74 -8.88 -1.65 -1.09
C GLY A 74 -10.16 -2.36 -0.68
N GLN A 75 -10.70 -3.17 -1.59
CA GLN A 75 -11.79 -4.11 -1.34
C GLN A 75 -11.24 -5.54 -1.30
#